data_AF-A0A4U1HMC6-F1
#
_entry.id   AF-A0A4U1HMC6-F1
#
_cell.length_a   1.000
_cell.length_b   1.000
_cell.length_c   1.000
_cell.angle_alpha   90.00
_cell.angle_beta   90.00
_cell.angle_gamma   90.00
#
_symmetry.space_group_name_H-M   'P 1'
#
loop_
_entity.id
_entity.type
_entity.pdbx_description
1 polymer ?
#
loop_
_entity_poly.entity_id
_entity_poly.type
_entity_poly.pdbx_seq_one_letter_code
_entity_poly.pdbx_strand_id
1 'polypeptide(L)'
;MSARAAFAFIFFTLTANAFAGVYSKPVVMTSVNQMGDTAELRFDAAPAHTGTLVILGDRTKTPQKSYPFVYSVPDKQPAGAAPTVDVTFGDKQTLNITCDPLADNCQSAGYVTEGGSTFSILWKISRH
;
A
#
# COMPACT_ATOMS: atom_id res chain seq x y z
N MET A 1 -40.32 39.82 6.47
CA MET A 1 -40.24 38.37 6.15
C MET A 1 -38.81 37.94 6.34
N SER A 2 -38.54 37.13 7.37
CA SER A 2 -37.19 36.73 7.77
C SER A 2 -36.83 35.41 7.07
N ALA A 3 -35.87 35.46 6.13
CA ALA A 3 -35.39 34.27 5.44
C ALA A 3 -34.31 33.59 6.29
N ARG A 4 -34.65 32.44 6.88
CA ARG A 4 -33.71 31.57 7.58
C ARG A 4 -32.83 30.85 6.55
N ALA A 5 -31.56 31.22 6.48
CA ALA A 5 -30.56 30.49 5.73
C ALA A 5 -30.28 29.15 6.42
N ALA A 6 -30.71 28.05 5.80
CA ALA A 6 -30.37 26.70 6.23
C ALA A 6 -28.95 26.37 5.73
N PHE A 7 -27.97 26.38 6.64
CA PHE A 7 -26.65 25.81 6.38
C PHE A 7 -26.78 24.27 6.38
N ALA A 8 -26.80 23.68 5.19
CA ALA A 8 -26.66 22.24 5.03
C ALA A 8 -25.16 21.88 5.14
N PHE A 9 -24.74 21.39 6.30
CA PHE A 9 -23.46 20.72 6.45
C PHE A 9 -23.57 19.33 5.81
N ILE A 10 -23.08 19.19 4.58
CA ILE A 10 -22.91 17.89 3.93
C ILE A 10 -21.66 17.24 4.55
N PHE A 11 -21.87 16.31 5.48
CA PHE A 11 -20.82 15.41 5.95
C PHE A 11 -20.52 14.39 4.84
N PHE A 12 -19.45 14.61 4.08
CA PHE A 12 -18.92 13.63 3.14
C PHE A 12 -18.19 12.51 3.90
N THR A 13 -18.88 11.42 4.21
CA THR A 13 -18.24 10.15 4.61
C THR A 13 -17.81 9.40 3.33
N LEU A 14 -16.67 9.77 2.75
CA LEU A 14 -16.18 9.20 1.48
C LEU A 14 -14.86 8.41 1.58
N THR A 15 -14.38 8.07 2.77
CA THR A 15 -12.98 7.60 2.90
C THR A 15 -12.81 6.08 2.84
N ALA A 16 -13.83 5.26 3.12
CA ALA A 16 -13.66 3.80 3.18
C ALA A 16 -13.62 3.11 1.80
N ASN A 17 -14.46 3.54 0.85
CA ASN A 17 -14.52 2.92 -0.49
C ASN A 17 -13.37 3.36 -1.41
N ALA A 18 -12.74 4.49 -1.10
CA ALA A 18 -11.69 5.05 -1.95
C ALA A 18 -10.46 4.14 -1.98
N PHE A 19 -10.07 3.55 -0.84
CA PHE A 19 -8.86 2.73 -0.76
C PHE A 19 -9.02 1.32 -1.33
N ALA A 20 -10.12 0.62 -1.05
CA ALA A 20 -10.42 -0.63 -1.76
C ALA A 20 -10.54 -0.38 -3.28
N GLY A 21 -11.09 0.78 -3.66
CA GLY A 21 -11.11 1.26 -5.05
C GLY A 21 -9.71 1.44 -5.66
N VAL A 22 -8.66 1.71 -4.87
CA VAL A 22 -7.28 1.80 -5.39
C VAL A 22 -6.83 0.46 -5.98
N TYR A 23 -7.20 -0.66 -5.36
CA TYR A 23 -6.83 -2.01 -5.81
C TYR A 23 -7.75 -2.56 -6.91
N SER A 24 -8.72 -1.78 -7.39
CA SER A 24 -9.46 -2.11 -8.63
C SER A 24 -8.57 -2.04 -9.89
N LYS A 25 -7.38 -1.49 -9.75
CA LYS A 25 -6.32 -1.42 -10.77
C LYS A 25 -5.01 -1.91 -10.17
N PRO A 26 -4.00 -2.27 -11.00
CA PRO A 26 -2.67 -2.57 -10.48
C PRO A 26 -2.10 -1.38 -9.71
N VAL A 27 -1.48 -1.65 -8.57
CA VAL A 27 -0.86 -0.64 -7.70
C VAL A 27 0.61 -0.99 -7.56
N VAL A 28 1.48 0.02 -7.63
CA VAL A 28 2.91 -0.16 -7.34
C VAL A 28 3.26 0.69 -6.13
N MET A 29 3.95 0.10 -5.16
CA MET A 29 4.58 0.83 -4.07
C MET A 29 6.09 0.63 -4.11
N THR A 30 6.85 1.70 -3.97
CA THR A 30 8.32 1.66 -4.03
C THR A 30 8.93 1.85 -2.64
N SER A 31 10.03 1.18 -2.37
CA SER A 31 10.86 1.38 -1.18
C SER A 31 12.33 1.20 -1.51
N VAL A 32 13.20 1.57 -0.57
CA VAL A 32 14.65 1.41 -0.66
C VAL A 32 15.16 0.66 0.57
N ASN A 33 16.16 -0.19 0.40
CA ASN A 33 16.86 -0.81 1.53
C ASN A 33 18.01 0.06 2.03
N GLN A 34 18.66 -0.37 3.11
CA GLN A 34 19.81 0.34 3.71
C GLN A 34 21.04 0.44 2.79
N MET A 35 21.13 -0.43 1.77
CA MET A 35 22.19 -0.41 0.76
C MET A 35 21.85 0.46 -0.45
N GLY A 36 20.65 1.06 -0.49
CA GLY A 36 20.17 1.86 -1.62
C GLY A 36 19.54 1.06 -2.76
N ASP A 37 19.34 -0.26 -2.61
CA ASP A 37 18.58 -1.03 -3.59
C ASP A 37 17.11 -0.63 -3.53
N THR A 38 16.53 -0.44 -4.72
CA THR A 38 15.10 -0.19 -4.86
C THR A 38 14.33 -1.50 -4.89
N ALA A 39 13.16 -1.51 -4.26
CA ALA A 39 12.16 -2.56 -4.40
C ALA A 39 10.78 -1.98 -4.75
N GLU A 40 9.97 -2.83 -5.38
CA GLU A 40 8.60 -2.53 -5.75
C GLU A 40 7.67 -3.62 -5.23
N LEU A 41 6.66 -3.25 -4.45
CA LEU A 41 5.47 -4.08 -4.24
C LEU A 41 4.52 -3.81 -5.40
N ARG A 42 4.32 -4.80 -6.26
CA ARG A 42 3.39 -4.73 -7.38
C ARG A 42 2.16 -5.53 -7.01
N PHE A 43 1.08 -4.84 -6.72
CA PHE A 43 -0.21 -5.43 -6.40
C PHE A 43 -0.99 -5.63 -7.70
N ASP A 44 -1.45 -6.85 -7.93
CA ASP A 44 -2.37 -7.14 -9.03
C ASP A 44 -3.75 -6.58 -8.69
N ALA A 45 -4.53 -6.23 -9.71
CA ALA A 45 -5.89 -5.77 -9.51
C ALA A 45 -6.76 -6.86 -8.86
N ALA A 46 -7.72 -6.44 -8.03
CA ALA A 46 -8.79 -7.30 -7.58
C ALA A 46 -9.53 -7.95 -8.78
N PRO A 47 -10.01 -9.19 -8.65
CA PRO A 47 -10.17 -9.98 -7.42
C PRO A 47 -9.00 -10.95 -7.15
N ALA A 48 -7.87 -10.82 -7.83
CA ALA A 48 -6.78 -11.80 -7.70
C ALA A 48 -6.18 -11.81 -6.28
N HIS A 49 -6.15 -10.67 -5.59
CA HIS A 49 -5.60 -10.53 -4.23
C HIS A 49 -4.14 -11.05 -4.12
N THR A 50 -3.39 -10.95 -5.21
CA THR A 50 -2.00 -11.36 -5.35
C THR A 50 -1.10 -10.19 -5.71
N GLY A 51 0.19 -10.36 -5.49
CA GLY A 51 1.17 -9.42 -5.99
C GLY A 51 2.57 -10.00 -5.97
N THR A 52 3.53 -9.18 -6.37
CA THR A 52 4.93 -9.55 -6.42
C THR A 52 5.79 -8.44 -5.84
N LEU A 53 6.64 -8.78 -4.88
CA LEU A 53 7.78 -7.95 -4.48
C LEU A 53 8.89 -8.15 -5.50
N VAL A 54 9.28 -7.08 -6.17
CA VAL A 54 10.40 -7.05 -7.11
C VAL A 54 11.55 -6.28 -6.50
N ILE A 55 12.65 -6.96 -6.23
CA ILE A 55 13.90 -6.33 -5.80
C ILE A 55 14.67 -5.97 -7.07
N LEU A 56 14.71 -4.67 -7.40
CA LEU A 56 15.34 -4.15 -8.62
C LEU A 56 16.87 -4.06 -8.51
N GLY A 57 17.38 -3.89 -7.29
CA GLY A 57 18.81 -3.71 -7.04
C GLY A 57 19.34 -2.32 -7.45
N ASP A 58 20.59 -2.03 -7.11
CA ASP A 58 21.34 -0.81 -7.42
C ASP A 58 21.74 -0.63 -8.91
N ARG A 59 21.16 -1.40 -9.84
CA ARG A 59 21.54 -1.50 -11.25
C ARG A 59 22.98 -1.99 -11.51
N THR A 60 23.77 -2.36 -10.50
CA THR A 60 25.20 -2.66 -10.74
C THR A 60 25.54 -4.13 -10.81
N LYS A 61 25.02 -5.05 -9.98
CA LYS A 61 25.43 -6.49 -10.03
C LYS A 61 24.43 -7.55 -9.54
N THR A 62 23.27 -7.18 -8.99
CA THR A 62 22.33 -8.16 -8.42
C THR A 62 21.23 -8.49 -9.43
N PRO A 63 21.00 -9.76 -9.81
CA PRO A 63 19.88 -10.10 -10.68
C PRO A 63 18.57 -9.72 -9.98
N GLN A 64 17.63 -9.19 -10.76
CA GLN A 64 16.27 -8.90 -10.28
C GLN A 64 15.68 -10.16 -9.67
N LYS A 65 15.20 -10.06 -8.43
CA LYS A 65 14.52 -11.16 -7.73
C LYS A 65 13.06 -10.78 -7.50
N SER A 66 12.18 -11.77 -7.64
CA SER A 66 10.74 -11.60 -7.48
C SER A 66 10.21 -12.58 -6.44
N TYR A 67 9.41 -12.09 -5.50
CA TYR A 67 8.78 -12.89 -4.46
C TYR A 67 7.27 -12.68 -4.50
N PRO A 68 6.47 -13.75 -4.68
CA PRO A 68 5.03 -13.62 -4.67
C PRO A 68 4.52 -13.31 -3.26
N PHE A 69 3.42 -12.57 -3.21
CA PHE A 69 2.66 -12.36 -1.98
C PHE A 69 1.16 -12.40 -2.28
N VAL A 70 0.38 -12.63 -1.24
CA VAL A 70 -1.08 -12.40 -1.24
C VAL A 70 -1.38 -11.17 -0.41
N TYR A 71 -2.44 -10.45 -0.75
CA TYR A 71 -2.86 -9.28 0.01
C TYR A 71 -4.36 -9.28 0.30
N SER A 72 -4.74 -8.72 1.44
CA SER A 72 -6.14 -8.46 1.78
C SER A 72 -6.33 -7.00 2.15
N VAL A 73 -7.35 -6.39 1.57
CA VAL A 73 -7.80 -5.05 1.94
C VAL A 73 -9.06 -5.24 2.79
N PRO A 74 -9.07 -4.82 4.07
CA PRO A 74 -10.25 -4.97 4.91
C PRO A 74 -11.47 -4.27 4.31
N ASP A 75 -12.60 -4.98 4.21
CA ASP A 75 -13.87 -4.45 3.67
C ASP A 75 -14.40 -3.23 4.45
N LYS A 76 -14.00 -3.12 5.72
CA LYS A 76 -14.36 -2.03 6.62
C LYS A 76 -13.12 -1.50 7.30
N GLN A 77 -12.74 -0.27 6.96
CA GLN A 77 -11.70 0.46 7.67
C GLN A 77 -12.34 1.48 8.62
N PRO A 78 -11.81 1.63 9.84
CA PRO A 78 -12.37 2.58 10.79
C PRO A 78 -12.43 3.99 10.20
N ALA A 79 -13.57 4.67 10.37
CA ALA A 79 -13.73 6.03 9.89
C ALA A 79 -12.69 6.94 10.54
N GLY A 80 -11.89 7.63 9.73
CA GLY A 80 -10.80 8.50 10.20
C GLY A 80 -9.48 7.79 10.49
N ALA A 81 -9.40 6.47 10.34
CA ALA A 81 -8.13 5.75 10.35
C ALA A 81 -7.46 5.83 8.97
N ALA A 82 -6.13 5.77 8.99
CA ALA A 82 -5.36 5.63 7.77
C ALA A 82 -5.63 4.23 7.17
N PRO A 83 -5.90 4.14 5.86
CA PRO A 83 -6.21 2.88 5.21
C PRO A 83 -5.06 1.87 5.31
N THR A 84 -5.41 0.60 5.56
CA THR A 84 -4.44 -0.50 5.75
C THR A 84 -4.65 -1.61 4.72
N VAL A 85 -3.56 -2.18 4.22
CA VAL A 85 -3.54 -3.44 3.46
C VAL A 85 -2.66 -4.45 4.20
N ASP A 86 -3.12 -5.68 4.29
CA ASP A 86 -2.33 -6.79 4.83
C ASP A 86 -1.65 -7.51 3.68
N VAL A 87 -0.35 -7.74 3.80
CA VAL A 87 0.47 -8.41 2.79
C VAL A 87 1.14 -9.63 3.41
N THR A 88 0.98 -10.81 2.82
CA THR A 88 1.54 -12.06 3.34
C THR A 88 2.44 -12.72 2.29
N PHE A 89 3.69 -12.97 2.66
CA PHE A 89 4.71 -13.60 1.81
C PHE A 89 4.78 -15.11 2.09
N GLY A 90 4.04 -15.93 1.34
CA GLY A 90 3.98 -17.38 1.56
C GLY A 90 3.53 -17.70 3.00
N ASP A 91 4.28 -18.58 3.69
CA ASP A 91 3.97 -19.01 5.06
C ASP A 91 4.58 -18.08 6.13
N LYS A 92 5.05 -16.90 5.72
CA LYS A 92 5.78 -15.96 6.58
C LYS A 92 4.84 -14.92 7.22
N GLN A 93 5.45 -14.04 8.00
CA GLN A 93 4.78 -12.95 8.69
C GLN A 93 3.92 -12.09 7.75
N THR A 94 2.68 -11.84 8.17
CA THR A 94 1.81 -10.82 7.55
C THR A 94 2.29 -9.42 7.93
N LEU A 95 2.47 -8.59 6.92
CA LEU A 95 2.86 -7.20 7.02
C LEU A 95 1.64 -6.30 6.82
N ASN A 96 1.31 -5.52 7.84
CA ASN A 96 0.31 -4.45 7.71
C ASN A 96 0.97 -3.22 7.09
N ILE A 97 0.44 -2.69 6.00
CA ILE A 97 0.88 -1.45 5.37
C ILE A 97 -0.24 -0.42 5.48
N THR A 98 0.04 0.69 6.13
CA THR A 98 -0.91 1.78 6.34
C THR A 98 -0.53 3.00 5.51
N CYS A 99 -1.45 3.53 4.72
CA CYS A 99 -1.21 4.64 3.80
C CYS A 99 -1.87 5.93 4.30
N ASP A 100 -1.20 7.06 4.13
CA ASP A 100 -1.81 8.36 4.39
C ASP A 100 -2.95 8.60 3.38
N PRO A 101 -4.19 8.90 3.83
CA PRO A 101 -5.31 9.13 2.92
C PRO A 101 -5.14 10.39 2.05
N LEU A 102 -4.25 11.30 2.42
CA LEU A 102 -4.01 12.59 1.75
C LEU A 102 -2.66 12.65 1.02
N ALA A 103 -1.82 11.61 1.12
CA ALA A 103 -0.50 11.57 0.50
C ALA A 103 -0.18 10.19 -0.10
N ASP A 104 0.86 10.12 -0.93
CA ASP A 104 1.30 8.86 -1.55
C ASP A 104 2.24 8.03 -0.65
N ASN A 105 2.32 8.36 0.63
CA ASN A 105 3.24 7.71 1.56
C ASN A 105 2.50 6.65 2.35
N CYS A 106 3.11 5.48 2.46
CA CYS A 106 2.65 4.38 3.28
C CYS A 106 3.76 3.90 4.22
N GLN A 107 3.37 3.31 5.33
CA GLN A 107 4.26 2.77 6.34
C GLN A 107 3.85 1.35 6.70
N SER A 108 4.80 0.43 6.66
CA SER A 108 4.60 -0.93 7.11
C SER A 108 4.89 -1.10 8.60
N ALA A 109 4.14 -1.97 9.28
CA ALA A 109 4.28 -2.23 10.72
C ALA A 109 5.62 -2.91 11.09
N GLY A 110 6.34 -3.43 10.09
CA GLY A 110 7.65 -4.05 10.24
C GLY A 110 8.47 -3.94 8.96
N TYR A 111 9.68 -4.47 8.99
CA TYR A 111 10.55 -4.54 7.82
C TYR A 111 10.18 -5.74 6.94
N VAL A 112 10.30 -5.57 5.62
CA VAL A 112 10.23 -6.69 4.68
C VAL A 112 11.62 -7.25 4.49
N THR A 113 11.81 -8.53 4.78
CA THR A 113 13.08 -9.23 4.55
C THR A 113 12.88 -10.38 3.58
N GLU A 114 13.38 -10.22 2.36
CA GLU A 114 13.31 -11.24 1.30
C GLU A 114 14.64 -11.36 0.58
N GLY A 115 15.05 -12.59 0.28
CA GLY A 115 16.29 -12.84 -0.47
C GLY A 115 17.58 -12.37 0.20
N GLY A 116 17.57 -12.14 1.52
CA GLY A 116 18.69 -11.55 2.27
C GLY A 116 18.69 -10.02 2.32
N SER A 117 17.69 -9.35 1.72
CA SER A 117 17.56 -7.89 1.72
C SER A 117 16.44 -7.44 2.64
N THR A 118 16.71 -6.42 3.46
CA THR A 118 15.73 -5.81 4.39
C THR A 118 15.38 -4.39 3.94
N PHE A 119 14.13 -4.16 3.58
CA PHE A 119 13.64 -2.89 3.03
C PHE A 119 13.11 -1.95 4.09
N SER A 120 13.20 -0.64 3.87
CA SER A 120 12.61 0.37 4.73
C SER A 120 11.13 0.10 4.97
N ILE A 121 10.64 0.50 6.14
CA ILE A 121 9.22 0.46 6.46
C ILE A 121 8.42 1.50 5.66
N LEU A 122 9.10 2.47 5.05
CA LEU A 122 8.47 3.52 4.26
C LEU A 122 8.31 3.04 2.81
N TRP A 123 7.09 3.20 2.31
CA TRP A 123 6.67 2.86 0.96
C TRP A 123 6.04 4.07 0.31
N LYS A 124 6.20 4.22 -0.99
CA LYS A 124 5.54 5.29 -1.76
C LYS A 124 4.71 4.71 -2.88
N ILE A 125 3.43 5.04 -2.93
CA ILE A 125 2.55 4.68 -4.05
C ILE A 125 3.06 5.39 -5.32
N SER A 126 3.38 4.61 -6.35
CA SER A 126 3.65 5.10 -7.69
C SER A 126 2.33 5.12 -8.47
N ARG A 127 1.78 6.32 -8.67
CA ARG A 127 0.66 6.54 -9.59
C ARG A 127 1.23 6.75 -10.99
N HIS A 128 0.98 5.81 -11.90
CA HIS A 128 1.28 5.92 -13.33
C HIS A 128 0.05 6.37 -14.10
#